data_AF-A0A6J4Q440-F1
#
_entry.id   AF-A0A6J4Q440-F1
#
_cell.length_a   1.000
_cell.length_b   1.000
_cell.length_c   1.000
_cell.angle_alpha   90.00
_cell.angle_beta   90.00
_cell.angle_gamma   90.00
#
_symmetry.space_group_name_H-M   'P 1'
#
loop_
_entity.id
_entity.type
_entity.pdbx_description
1 polymer ?
#
loop_
_entity_poly.entity_id
_entity_poly.type
_entity_poly.pdbx_seq_one_letter_code
_entity_poly.pdbx_strand_id
1 'polypeptide(L)'
;MRRNVLMLASTALAVLLSCAGLALAQEGTTAGQGSPRDAIPGRYIVVLEEATQDPTAVAREHAQGHGAEVIHTYRHAINGYAARIPERRLGEVRADGRVAYVESDQTTRATAQTIPWGIDKIDADKSSTKAGDGSGAVSGVNAYVIDSGVYKHRDLRVANHVNFAGDGKNYDCYGHGTHVAGIVAAKDNARDVVGSSPGVPLTGVKVTGCRGSGTVSDAIEGIDWVTANAVTPAIANISIGSGLSKAFDVAVTNSAAGGVFYSIAAGNEGEDACKSSPARAGAGTDNGVATVAATNKRDAEPWWSNYGSCVDIWAPGAGILSTKKGGGAIKMSGTSMSAPHVGGGAALYLSKNTASSPAEVEGELTSSATATAGTSKDGAAIVREYVGGF
;
A
#
# COMPACT_ATOMS: atom_id res chain seq x y z
N MET A 1 -57.45 12.95 -35.93
CA MET A 1 -57.83 14.12 -36.76
C MET A 1 -58.48 15.18 -35.86
N ARG A 2 -58.03 16.46 -35.98
CA ARG A 2 -58.56 17.71 -35.37
C ARG A 2 -58.36 17.86 -33.83
N ARG A 3 -57.37 18.59 -33.31
CA ARG A 3 -57.08 20.06 -33.22
C ARG A 3 -58.25 20.91 -32.68
N ASN A 4 -57.97 21.67 -31.60
CA ASN A 4 -58.37 23.06 -31.26
C ASN A 4 -58.17 23.25 -29.73
N VAL A 5 -57.13 23.89 -29.19
CA VAL A 5 -56.79 25.33 -29.11
C VAL A 5 -58.00 26.22 -28.81
N LEU A 6 -58.04 26.77 -27.59
CA LEU A 6 -58.73 28.02 -27.28
C LEU A 6 -57.72 28.99 -26.64
N MET A 7 -57.46 30.08 -27.35
CA MET A 7 -56.86 31.32 -26.84
C MET A 7 -57.96 32.15 -26.17
N LEU A 8 -57.62 32.81 -25.06
CA LEU A 8 -58.25 34.08 -24.68
C LEU A 8 -57.14 35.12 -24.61
N ALA A 9 -57.21 36.04 -25.56
CA ALA A 9 -56.41 37.24 -25.66
C ALA A 9 -57.14 38.39 -24.98
N SER A 10 -56.42 39.24 -24.26
CA SER A 10 -56.86 40.63 -24.05
C SER A 10 -55.67 41.54 -23.76
N THR A 11 -55.33 42.26 -24.83
CA THR A 11 -55.00 43.70 -24.91
C THR A 11 -53.75 44.25 -24.23
N ALA A 12 -52.85 44.66 -25.11
CA ALA A 12 -51.68 45.49 -24.90
C ALA A 12 -52.01 46.94 -24.52
N LEU A 13 -51.13 47.57 -23.73
CA LEU A 13 -50.84 48.99 -23.83
C LEU A 13 -49.32 49.20 -23.73
N ALA A 14 -48.75 49.79 -24.76
CA ALA A 14 -47.34 50.11 -24.89
C ALA A 14 -47.02 51.45 -24.22
N VAL A 15 -45.91 51.51 -23.48
CA VAL A 15 -45.16 52.76 -23.27
C VAL A 15 -43.68 52.46 -23.46
N LEU A 16 -43.08 53.27 -24.33
CA LEU A 16 -41.69 53.26 -24.77
C LEU A 16 -40.75 53.94 -23.76
N LEU A 17 -39.49 53.47 -23.79
CA LEU A 17 -38.25 54.16 -23.44
C LEU A 17 -37.99 54.51 -21.96
N SER A 18 -37.00 53.85 -21.38
CA SER A 18 -35.63 54.42 -21.30
C SER A 18 -34.65 53.46 -20.63
N CYS A 19 -33.48 53.31 -21.25
CA CYS A 19 -32.35 52.58 -20.70
C CYS A 19 -31.79 53.33 -19.49
N ALA A 20 -31.81 52.69 -18.33
CA ALA A 20 -30.87 52.93 -17.24
C ALA A 20 -30.59 51.58 -16.58
N GLY A 21 -29.52 50.91 -17.01
CA GLY A 21 -29.03 49.73 -16.34
C GLY A 21 -28.52 50.10 -14.96
N LEU A 22 -29.31 49.86 -13.92
CA LEU A 22 -28.79 49.67 -12.58
C LEU A 22 -28.24 48.24 -12.51
N ALA A 23 -26.94 48.10 -12.74
CA ALA A 23 -26.22 46.94 -12.25
C ALA A 23 -26.21 47.03 -10.71
N LEU A 24 -27.03 46.20 -10.06
CA LEU A 24 -26.87 45.91 -8.65
C LEU A 24 -25.50 45.27 -8.49
N ALA A 25 -24.57 45.98 -7.86
CA ALA A 25 -23.30 45.43 -7.42
C ALA A 25 -23.62 44.31 -6.41
N GLN A 26 -23.53 43.08 -6.89
CA GLN A 26 -23.50 41.91 -6.05
C GLN A 26 -22.15 41.94 -5.35
N GLU A 27 -22.13 42.27 -4.05
CA GLU A 27 -20.95 42.15 -3.22
C GLU A 27 -20.47 40.69 -3.30
N GLY A 28 -19.43 40.48 -4.10
CA GLY A 28 -18.70 39.23 -4.13
C GLY A 28 -18.02 39.07 -2.79
N THR A 29 -18.66 38.30 -1.90
CA THR A 29 -17.99 37.70 -0.75
C THR A 29 -16.91 36.77 -1.31
N THR A 30 -15.69 37.29 -1.43
CA THR A 30 -14.49 36.47 -1.64
C THR A 30 -14.44 35.47 -0.50
N ALA A 31 -14.70 34.21 -0.83
CA ALA A 31 -14.63 33.09 0.07
C ALA A 31 -13.28 33.15 0.83
N GLY A 32 -13.37 33.36 2.14
CA GLY A 32 -12.22 33.28 3.03
C GLY A 32 -11.60 31.90 2.88
N GLN A 33 -10.37 31.85 2.37
CA GLN A 33 -9.51 30.70 2.56
C GLN A 33 -9.31 30.54 4.07
N GLY A 34 -9.99 29.56 4.65
CA GLY A 34 -9.75 29.17 6.04
C GLY A 34 -8.27 28.83 6.21
N SER A 35 -7.67 29.31 7.30
CA SER A 35 -6.27 29.02 7.61
C SER A 35 -6.01 27.51 7.55
N PRO A 36 -4.99 27.05 6.80
CA PRO A 36 -4.57 25.66 6.82
C PRO A 36 -4.32 25.17 8.25
N ARG A 37 -4.68 23.91 8.57
CA ARG A 37 -4.58 23.34 9.93
C ARG A 37 -3.18 23.42 10.56
N ASP A 38 -2.15 23.54 9.72
CA ASP A 38 -0.73 23.57 10.13
C ASP A 38 -0.05 24.92 9.81
N ALA A 39 -0.83 25.99 9.61
CA ALA A 39 -0.31 27.33 9.41
C ALA A 39 0.44 27.85 10.65
N ILE A 40 1.60 28.46 10.43
CA ILE A 40 2.40 29.10 11.48
C ILE A 40 1.86 30.54 11.64
N PRO A 41 1.26 30.89 12.80
CA PRO A 41 0.64 32.21 12.96
C PRO A 41 1.62 33.37 12.71
N GLY A 42 1.20 34.32 11.89
CA GLY A 42 1.96 35.53 11.55
C GLY A 42 3.17 35.29 10.64
N ARG A 43 3.36 34.09 10.08
CA ARG A 43 4.46 33.76 9.16
C ARG A 43 3.90 33.44 7.78
N TYR A 44 4.46 34.07 6.76
CA TYR A 44 3.94 34.00 5.39
C TYR A 44 5.05 33.77 4.39
N ILE A 45 4.67 33.16 3.27
CA ILE A 45 5.44 33.10 2.02
C ILE A 45 4.81 34.13 1.07
N VAL A 46 5.60 35.11 0.66
CA VAL A 46 5.23 36.15 -0.30
C VAL A 46 5.88 35.80 -1.63
N VAL A 47 5.05 35.44 -2.61
CA VAL A 47 5.49 35.14 -3.97
C VAL A 47 5.28 36.37 -4.82
N LEU A 48 6.34 36.79 -5.50
CA LEU A 48 6.38 37.97 -6.34
C LEU A 48 6.14 37.60 -7.80
N GLU A 49 5.64 38.56 -8.56
CA GLU A 49 5.49 38.46 -10.00
C GLU A 49 6.85 38.13 -10.65
N GLU A 50 6.86 37.27 -11.67
CA GLU A 50 8.09 36.83 -12.34
C GLU A 50 8.93 37.99 -12.88
N ALA A 51 8.28 39.08 -13.30
CA ALA A 51 8.95 40.29 -13.79
C ALA A 51 9.78 41.03 -12.72
N THR A 52 9.55 40.75 -11.43
CA THR A 52 10.24 41.41 -10.32
C THR A 52 11.69 40.94 -10.23
N GLN A 53 12.63 41.81 -10.59
CA GLN A 53 14.05 41.44 -10.75
C GLN A 53 14.78 41.17 -9.42
N ASP A 54 14.43 41.88 -8.35
CA ASP A 54 15.13 41.76 -7.07
C ASP A 54 14.17 41.49 -5.89
N PRO A 55 13.85 40.22 -5.60
CA PRO A 55 13.01 39.85 -4.47
C PRO A 55 13.57 40.29 -3.11
N THR A 56 14.90 40.46 -2.97
CA THR A 56 15.47 40.97 -1.72
C THR A 56 15.25 42.46 -1.55
N ALA A 57 15.22 43.25 -2.63
CA ALA A 57 14.88 44.67 -2.54
C ALA A 57 13.44 44.85 -2.07
N VAL A 58 12.50 44.11 -2.67
CA VAL A 58 11.07 44.13 -2.27
C VAL A 58 10.90 43.67 -0.83
N ALA A 59 11.59 42.60 -0.41
CA ALA A 59 11.54 42.13 0.98
C ALA A 59 12.05 43.21 1.97
N ARG A 60 13.10 43.97 1.62
CA ARG A 60 13.61 45.08 2.45
C ARG A 60 12.64 46.26 2.52
N GLU A 61 12.01 46.60 1.40
CA GLU A 61 10.99 47.64 1.36
C GLU A 61 9.79 47.26 2.24
N HIS A 62 9.32 46.02 2.15
CA HIS A 62 8.24 45.53 3.02
C HIS A 62 8.67 45.45 4.50
N ALA A 63 9.94 45.16 4.79
CA ALA A 63 10.46 45.22 6.14
C ALA A 63 10.42 46.65 6.72
N GLN A 64 10.85 47.64 5.93
CA GLN A 64 10.89 49.04 6.35
C GLN A 64 9.50 49.69 6.42
N GLY A 65 8.64 49.42 5.42
CA GLY A 65 7.33 50.06 5.29
C GLY A 65 6.22 49.37 6.10
N HIS A 66 6.28 48.04 6.22
CA HIS A 66 5.17 47.25 6.78
C HIS A 66 5.57 46.46 8.03
N GLY A 67 6.82 46.58 8.49
CA GLY A 67 7.31 45.88 9.68
C GLY A 67 7.44 44.37 9.48
N ALA A 68 7.66 43.93 8.23
CA ALA A 68 7.92 42.52 7.95
C ALA A 68 9.33 42.13 8.45
N GLU A 69 9.42 41.04 9.20
CA GLU A 69 10.70 40.45 9.58
C GLU A 69 11.08 39.38 8.55
N VAL A 70 11.96 39.72 7.62
CA VAL A 70 12.37 38.82 6.54
C VAL A 70 13.19 37.66 7.11
N ILE A 71 12.77 36.44 6.81
CA ILE A 71 13.43 35.20 7.23
C ILE A 71 14.37 34.73 6.11
N HIS A 72 13.85 34.54 4.90
CA HIS A 72 14.59 34.06 3.73
C HIS A 72 14.10 34.73 2.44
N THR A 73 14.97 34.85 1.43
CA THR A 73 14.59 35.30 0.07
C THR A 73 14.87 34.19 -0.94
N TYR A 74 13.99 34.02 -1.91
CA TYR A 74 14.01 33.01 -2.94
C TYR A 74 14.26 33.68 -4.29
N ARG A 75 15.19 33.12 -5.07
CA ARG A 75 15.61 33.68 -6.37
C ARG A 75 15.65 32.67 -7.51
N HIS A 76 15.50 31.38 -7.21
CA HIS A 76 15.81 30.30 -8.15
C HIS A 76 14.66 29.32 -8.33
N ALA A 77 14.06 28.85 -7.24
CA ALA A 77 12.91 27.93 -7.30
C ALA A 77 11.58 28.69 -7.43
N ILE A 78 11.47 29.81 -6.73
CA ILE A 78 10.38 30.78 -6.81
C ILE A 78 10.98 32.18 -6.63
N ASN A 79 10.30 33.20 -7.15
CA ASN A 79 10.65 34.60 -6.93
C ASN A 79 9.88 35.12 -5.73
N GLY A 80 10.55 35.41 -4.61
CA GLY A 80 9.83 35.86 -3.41
C GLY A 80 10.61 35.78 -2.12
N TYR A 81 9.91 35.76 -0.98
CA TYR A 81 10.53 35.70 0.33
C TYR A 81 9.57 35.13 1.40
N ALA A 82 10.13 34.60 2.47
CA ALA A 82 9.39 34.25 3.69
C ALA A 82 9.65 35.29 4.77
N ALA A 83 8.60 35.71 5.48
CA ALA A 83 8.70 36.71 6.54
C ALA A 83 7.67 36.49 7.65
N ARG A 84 7.93 37.03 8.84
CA ARG A 84 6.86 37.35 9.80
C ARG A 84 6.25 38.69 9.43
N ILE A 85 4.94 38.75 9.26
CA ILE A 85 4.24 39.98 8.86
C ILE A 85 3.16 40.27 9.91
N PRO A 86 3.12 41.47 10.51
CA PRO A 86 2.02 41.83 11.40
C PRO A 86 0.68 41.71 10.66
N GLU A 87 -0.28 40.96 11.21
CA GLU A 87 -1.57 40.68 10.56
C GLU A 87 -2.27 41.97 10.06
N ARG A 88 -2.21 43.05 10.86
CA ARG A 88 -2.76 44.37 10.52
C ARG A 88 -2.14 45.02 9.27
N ARG A 89 -0.96 44.56 8.84
CA ARG A 89 -0.20 45.08 7.68
C ARG A 89 -0.18 44.08 6.53
N LEU A 90 -0.73 42.87 6.69
CA LEU A 90 -0.75 41.85 5.66
C LEU A 90 -1.53 42.31 4.41
N GLY A 91 -2.58 43.10 4.60
CA GLY A 91 -3.36 43.69 3.49
C GLY A 91 -2.54 44.64 2.62
N GLU A 92 -1.60 45.38 3.21
CA GLU A 92 -0.72 46.32 2.49
C GLU A 92 0.31 45.56 1.65
N VAL A 93 0.89 44.48 2.20
CA VAL A 93 1.81 43.61 1.47
C VAL A 93 1.09 42.90 0.32
N ARG A 94 -0.15 42.44 0.51
CA ARG A 94 -0.96 41.84 -0.56
C ARG A 94 -1.35 42.82 -1.66
N ALA A 95 -1.39 44.11 -1.38
CA ALA A 95 -1.78 45.15 -2.32
C ALA A 95 -0.60 45.69 -3.15
N ASP A 96 0.65 45.31 -2.83
CA ASP A 96 1.81 45.68 -3.64
C ASP A 96 1.70 45.00 -5.02
N GLY A 97 1.72 45.80 -6.09
CA GLY A 97 1.56 45.32 -7.47
C GLY A 97 2.67 44.38 -7.97
N ARG A 98 3.73 44.18 -7.19
CA ARG A 98 4.80 43.21 -7.45
C ARG A 98 4.54 41.86 -6.77
N VAL A 99 3.56 41.77 -5.88
CA VAL A 99 3.20 40.54 -5.16
C VAL A 99 2.14 39.79 -5.97
N ALA A 100 2.50 38.58 -6.42
CA ALA A 100 1.56 37.70 -7.11
C ALA A 100 0.55 37.10 -6.13
N TYR A 101 1.04 36.58 -4.99
CA TYR A 101 0.19 36.11 -3.90
C TYR A 101 0.96 35.99 -2.58
N VAL A 102 0.19 35.92 -1.48
CA VAL A 102 0.71 35.66 -0.13
C VAL A 102 -0.04 34.49 0.47
N GLU A 103 0.69 33.47 0.89
CA GLU A 103 0.14 32.31 1.61
C GLU A 103 0.76 32.19 3.01
N SER A 104 0.03 31.58 3.94
CA SER A 104 0.57 31.27 5.26
C SER A 104 1.65 30.20 5.15
N ASP A 105 2.79 30.42 5.80
CA ASP A 105 3.84 29.40 5.93
C ASP A 105 3.33 28.28 6.85
N GLN A 106 3.75 27.05 6.59
CA GLN A 106 3.24 25.85 7.26
C GLN A 106 4.38 24.98 7.77
N THR A 107 4.13 24.22 8.82
CA THR A 107 5.10 23.20 9.24
C THR A 107 5.09 22.03 8.26
N THR A 108 6.25 21.64 7.73
CA THR A 108 6.42 20.36 7.04
C THR A 108 6.81 19.27 8.04
N ARG A 109 6.28 18.05 7.89
CA ARG A 109 6.71 16.88 8.68
C ARG A 109 7.36 15.85 7.77
N ALA A 110 8.31 15.09 8.30
CA ALA A 110 8.81 13.90 7.62
C ALA A 110 7.67 12.89 7.46
N THR A 111 7.53 12.27 6.29
CA THR A 111 6.64 11.12 6.11
C THR A 111 7.24 9.95 6.87
N ALA A 112 6.61 9.54 7.97
CA ALA A 112 7.05 8.37 8.73
C ALA A 112 6.59 7.08 8.05
N GLN A 113 7.37 6.01 8.21
CA GLN A 113 6.95 4.65 7.91
C GLN A 113 5.71 4.30 8.73
N THR A 114 4.74 3.67 8.08
CA THR A 114 3.57 3.14 8.75
C THR A 114 3.79 1.66 9.01
N ILE A 115 3.77 1.23 10.27
CA ILE A 115 3.67 -0.19 10.60
C ILE A 115 2.24 -0.64 10.24
N PRO A 116 2.04 -1.49 9.21
CA PRO A 116 0.71 -1.98 8.91
C PRO A 116 0.16 -2.75 10.11
N TRP A 117 -1.14 -2.59 10.41
CA TRP A 117 -1.73 -3.25 11.57
C TRP A 117 -1.54 -4.78 11.55
N GLY A 118 -1.44 -5.40 10.37
CA GLY A 118 -1.20 -6.83 10.25
C GLY A 118 0.19 -7.24 10.76
N ILE A 119 1.22 -6.42 10.49
CA ILE A 119 2.60 -6.62 10.96
C ILE A 119 2.68 -6.50 12.48
N ASP A 120 2.04 -5.47 13.04
CA ASP A 120 1.88 -5.30 14.49
C ASP A 120 1.08 -6.47 15.12
N LYS A 121 0.03 -6.95 14.42
CA LYS A 121 -0.83 -8.02 14.95
C LYS A 121 -0.15 -9.39 15.04
N ILE A 122 0.81 -9.68 14.17
CA ILE A 122 1.64 -10.90 14.26
C ILE A 122 2.84 -10.70 15.20
N ASP A 123 2.94 -9.57 15.90
CA ASP A 123 4.03 -9.20 16.81
C ASP A 123 5.41 -9.14 16.13
N ALA A 124 5.47 -8.74 14.85
CA ALA A 124 6.74 -8.58 14.14
C ALA A 124 7.60 -7.42 14.67
N ASP A 125 6.99 -6.45 15.35
CA ASP A 125 7.66 -5.39 16.11
C ASP A 125 8.45 -5.94 17.32
N LYS A 126 8.10 -7.14 17.81
CA LYS A 126 8.81 -7.84 18.90
C LYS A 126 9.85 -8.83 18.41
N SER A 127 9.87 -9.12 17.11
CA SER A 127 10.83 -10.06 16.52
C SER A 127 12.28 -9.58 16.62
N SER A 128 13.21 -10.44 16.21
CA SER A 128 14.64 -10.16 16.12
C SER A 128 15.00 -8.97 15.20
N THR A 129 14.10 -8.57 14.30
CA THR A 129 14.26 -7.37 13.46
C THR A 129 13.51 -6.15 13.95
N LYS A 130 12.63 -6.28 14.96
CA LYS A 130 11.82 -5.18 15.50
C LYS A 130 11.15 -4.35 14.41
N ALA A 131 10.43 -5.04 13.52
CA ALA A 131 9.88 -4.43 12.31
C ALA A 131 9.12 -3.13 12.62
N GLY A 132 9.59 -2.03 12.04
CA GLY A 132 9.04 -0.69 12.23
C GLY A 132 9.86 0.22 13.15
N ASP A 133 11.02 -0.23 13.63
CA ASP A 133 11.98 0.61 14.37
C ASP A 133 12.84 1.51 13.44
N GLY A 134 12.68 1.34 12.13
CA GLY A 134 13.36 2.11 11.09
C GLY A 134 14.70 1.50 10.64
N SER A 135 15.08 0.32 11.14
CA SER A 135 16.40 -0.27 10.89
C SER A 135 16.44 -1.80 10.77
N GLY A 136 15.34 -2.50 11.07
CA GLY A 136 15.21 -3.94 10.91
C GLY A 136 15.62 -4.44 9.52
N ALA A 137 16.41 -5.52 9.47
CA ALA A 137 16.77 -6.16 8.22
C ALA A 137 16.98 -7.67 8.39
N VAL A 138 16.39 -8.45 7.49
CA VAL A 138 16.65 -9.88 7.34
C VAL A 138 17.65 -10.09 6.20
N SER A 139 18.64 -10.96 6.45
CA SER A 139 19.67 -11.33 5.48
C SER A 139 19.88 -12.84 5.48
N GLY A 140 20.45 -13.38 4.38
CA GLY A 140 20.74 -14.81 4.28
C GLY A 140 19.54 -15.70 3.94
N VAL A 141 18.40 -15.10 3.57
CA VAL A 141 17.20 -15.79 3.08
C VAL A 141 16.75 -15.14 1.78
N ASN A 142 16.14 -15.90 0.88
CA ASN A 142 15.61 -15.40 -0.39
C ASN A 142 14.10 -15.62 -0.47
N ALA A 143 13.35 -14.62 -0.94
CA ALA A 143 11.90 -14.69 -1.08
C ALA A 143 11.47 -14.67 -2.55
N TYR A 144 10.67 -15.65 -2.96
CA TYR A 144 10.11 -15.78 -4.30
C TYR A 144 8.62 -15.45 -4.26
N VAL A 145 8.18 -14.44 -5.00
CA VAL A 145 6.77 -14.03 -5.06
C VAL A 145 6.19 -14.50 -6.39
N ILE A 146 5.44 -15.60 -6.36
CA ILE A 146 4.80 -16.21 -7.52
C ILE A 146 3.42 -15.59 -7.71
N ASP A 147 3.34 -14.56 -8.57
CA ASP A 147 2.17 -13.68 -8.69
C ASP A 147 2.12 -12.97 -10.06
N SER A 148 1.68 -11.72 -10.11
CA SER A 148 1.64 -10.81 -11.26
C SER A 148 2.98 -10.14 -11.58
N GLY A 149 4.02 -10.49 -10.83
CA GLY A 149 5.35 -9.87 -10.83
C GLY A 149 5.56 -8.96 -9.62
N VAL A 150 6.73 -8.31 -9.55
CA VAL A 150 7.04 -7.29 -8.52
C VAL A 150 7.55 -6.01 -9.17
N TYR A 151 6.91 -4.87 -8.88
CA TYR A 151 7.35 -3.57 -9.34
C TYR A 151 8.64 -3.16 -8.63
N LYS A 152 9.56 -2.47 -9.33
CA LYS A 152 10.78 -1.89 -8.75
C LYS A 152 10.45 -0.70 -7.85
N HIS A 153 9.89 -0.99 -6.69
CA HIS A 153 9.47 -0.05 -5.67
C HIS A 153 10.66 0.38 -4.81
N ARG A 154 10.73 1.66 -4.40
CA ARG A 154 11.84 2.17 -3.58
C ARG A 154 11.94 1.46 -2.23
N ASP A 155 10.78 1.06 -1.71
CA ASP A 155 10.65 0.37 -0.43
C ASP A 155 10.87 -1.15 -0.49
N LEU A 156 11.11 -1.70 -1.69
CA LEU A 156 11.40 -3.13 -1.87
C LEU A 156 12.85 -3.35 -2.33
N ARG A 157 13.40 -4.52 -2.00
CA ARG A 157 14.68 -4.99 -2.53
C ARG A 157 14.42 -6.06 -3.58
N VAL A 158 14.02 -5.64 -4.78
CA VAL A 158 13.82 -6.56 -5.91
C VAL A 158 15.19 -6.92 -6.49
N ALA A 159 15.64 -8.15 -6.22
CA ALA A 159 16.94 -8.67 -6.64
C ALA A 159 16.89 -9.28 -8.05
N ASN A 160 15.79 -9.95 -8.40
CA ASN A 160 15.58 -10.55 -9.70
C ASN A 160 14.09 -10.53 -10.12
N HIS A 161 13.81 -10.76 -11.40
CA HIS A 161 12.45 -10.88 -11.91
C HIS A 161 12.41 -11.76 -13.17
N VAL A 162 11.50 -12.74 -13.19
CA VAL A 162 11.25 -13.66 -14.31
C VAL A 162 9.77 -13.66 -14.71
N ASN A 163 9.46 -14.01 -15.97
CA ASN A 163 8.11 -13.93 -16.52
C ASN A 163 7.73 -15.17 -17.33
N PHE A 164 6.66 -15.82 -16.90
CA PHE A 164 6.03 -16.99 -17.51
C PHE A 164 4.61 -16.69 -18.01
N ALA A 165 4.08 -15.48 -17.78
CA ALA A 165 2.74 -15.09 -18.21
C ALA A 165 2.59 -14.87 -19.73
N GLY A 166 3.67 -15.01 -20.51
CA GLY A 166 3.65 -14.89 -21.98
C GLY A 166 3.28 -13.52 -22.53
N ASP A 167 3.20 -12.48 -21.70
CA ASP A 167 2.70 -11.14 -22.07
C ASP A 167 3.80 -10.16 -22.55
N GLY A 168 5.05 -10.62 -22.59
CA GLY A 168 6.22 -9.83 -22.97
C GLY A 168 6.63 -8.73 -21.97
N LYS A 169 6.04 -8.69 -20.76
CA LYS A 169 6.28 -7.65 -19.76
C LYS A 169 6.87 -8.23 -18.48
N ASN A 170 8.20 -8.22 -18.38
CA ASN A 170 8.92 -8.74 -17.21
C ASN A 170 8.95 -7.73 -16.03
N TYR A 171 7.77 -7.31 -15.58
CA TYR A 171 7.54 -6.47 -14.41
C TYR A 171 6.09 -6.60 -13.94
N ASP A 172 5.79 -6.18 -12.71
CA ASP A 172 4.39 -6.12 -12.25
C ASP A 172 3.62 -5.00 -12.98
N CYS A 173 2.70 -5.39 -13.86
CA CYS A 173 1.80 -4.47 -14.54
C CYS A 173 0.38 -4.45 -13.95
N TYR A 174 0.05 -5.36 -13.04
CA TYR A 174 -1.26 -5.47 -12.40
C TYR A 174 -1.27 -4.75 -11.04
N GLY A 175 -0.30 -5.07 -10.18
CA GLY A 175 -0.04 -4.41 -8.89
C GLY A 175 -0.20 -5.32 -7.67
N HIS A 176 -0.80 -6.50 -7.82
CA HIS A 176 -1.07 -7.43 -6.73
C HIS A 176 0.21 -8.03 -6.16
N GLY A 177 1.13 -8.47 -7.01
CA GLY A 177 2.39 -9.08 -6.57
C GLY A 177 3.31 -8.08 -5.88
N THR A 178 3.28 -6.80 -6.30
CA THR A 178 3.94 -5.71 -5.57
C THR A 178 3.36 -5.54 -4.16
N HIS A 179 2.03 -5.64 -4.01
CA HIS A 179 1.39 -5.54 -2.69
C HIS A 179 1.75 -6.73 -1.80
N VAL A 180 1.70 -7.94 -2.34
CA VAL A 180 2.12 -9.18 -1.66
C VAL A 180 3.59 -9.09 -1.22
N ALA A 181 4.49 -8.68 -2.12
CA ALA A 181 5.92 -8.53 -1.83
C ALA A 181 6.22 -7.55 -0.69
N GLY A 182 5.44 -6.47 -0.57
CA GLY A 182 5.60 -5.52 0.54
C GLY A 182 5.22 -6.09 1.90
N ILE A 183 4.23 -6.99 1.96
CA ILE A 183 3.86 -7.66 3.22
C ILE A 183 4.99 -8.60 3.66
N VAL A 184 5.62 -9.29 2.71
CA VAL A 184 6.79 -10.14 3.01
C VAL A 184 7.97 -9.30 3.46
N ALA A 185 8.37 -8.29 2.67
CA ALA A 185 9.73 -7.74 2.75
C ALA A 185 9.89 -6.24 2.46
N ALA A 186 8.84 -5.42 2.64
CA ALA A 186 9.06 -3.97 2.66
C ALA A 186 10.12 -3.60 3.70
N LYS A 187 11.07 -2.76 3.29
CA LYS A 187 12.25 -2.40 4.08
C LYS A 187 11.84 -1.62 5.31
N ASP A 188 12.52 -1.84 6.42
CA ASP A 188 12.41 -0.98 7.60
C ASP A 188 13.34 0.23 7.40
N ASN A 189 12.80 1.37 6.94
CA ASN A 189 13.63 2.47 6.42
C ASN A 189 13.01 3.87 6.55
N ALA A 190 12.01 4.02 7.42
CA ALA A 190 11.24 5.25 7.62
C ALA A 190 10.40 5.71 6.40
N ARG A 191 10.10 4.84 5.42
CA ARG A 191 9.20 5.12 4.29
C ARG A 191 8.04 4.16 4.25
N ASP A 192 6.99 4.58 3.55
CA ASP A 192 5.80 3.79 3.18
C ASP A 192 5.35 2.79 4.27
N VAL A 193 5.74 1.51 4.15
CA VAL A 193 5.34 0.43 5.06
C VAL A 193 6.54 -0.43 5.45
N VAL A 194 6.38 -1.37 6.39
CA VAL A 194 7.38 -2.40 6.71
C VAL A 194 6.75 -3.78 6.51
N GLY A 195 7.53 -4.77 6.08
CA GLY A 195 7.09 -6.17 5.93
C GLY A 195 7.45 -7.03 7.15
N SER A 196 6.96 -8.27 7.21
CA SER A 196 7.27 -9.19 8.32
C SER A 196 8.75 -9.57 8.40
N SER A 197 9.43 -9.60 7.25
CA SER A 197 10.87 -9.86 7.10
C SER A 197 11.54 -8.72 6.33
N PRO A 198 11.80 -7.58 7.00
CA PRO A 198 12.19 -6.37 6.29
C PRO A 198 13.46 -6.53 5.44
N GLY A 199 13.41 -6.12 4.17
CA GLY A 199 14.59 -6.03 3.32
C GLY A 199 15.14 -7.34 2.75
N VAL A 200 14.45 -8.48 2.94
CA VAL A 200 14.76 -9.75 2.26
C VAL A 200 14.86 -9.52 0.74
N PRO A 201 15.89 -10.05 0.05
CA PRO A 201 15.93 -10.07 -1.40
C PRO A 201 14.69 -10.75 -2.00
N LEU A 202 13.96 -10.01 -2.82
CA LEU A 202 12.76 -10.49 -3.52
C LEU A 202 13.09 -10.87 -4.96
N THR A 203 12.64 -12.04 -5.38
CA THR A 203 12.53 -12.43 -6.80
C THR A 203 11.06 -12.42 -7.20
N GLY A 204 10.70 -11.57 -8.17
CA GLY A 204 9.37 -11.60 -8.76
C GLY A 204 9.25 -12.74 -9.77
N VAL A 205 8.33 -13.67 -9.54
CA VAL A 205 8.04 -14.79 -10.43
C VAL A 205 6.66 -14.55 -11.04
N LYS A 206 6.62 -13.92 -12.22
CA LYS A 206 5.37 -13.50 -12.84
C LYS A 206 4.72 -14.64 -13.60
N VAL A 207 3.53 -15.04 -13.17
CA VAL A 207 2.71 -16.12 -13.75
C VAL A 207 1.29 -15.67 -14.11
N THR A 208 0.93 -14.43 -13.78
CA THR A 208 -0.33 -13.79 -14.25
C THR A 208 -0.04 -12.54 -15.08
N GLY A 209 -0.88 -12.28 -16.08
CA GLY A 209 -0.76 -11.11 -16.96
C GLY A 209 -1.27 -9.81 -16.32
N CYS A 210 -1.27 -8.71 -17.09
CA CYS A 210 -1.65 -7.38 -16.57
C CYS A 210 -3.11 -7.20 -16.14
N ARG A 211 -3.95 -8.22 -16.34
CA ARG A 211 -5.34 -8.25 -15.86
C ARG A 211 -5.51 -9.10 -14.59
N GLY A 212 -4.42 -9.60 -14.01
CA GLY A 212 -4.44 -10.42 -12.80
C GLY A 212 -4.82 -11.88 -13.02
N SER A 213 -4.91 -12.33 -14.27
CA SER A 213 -5.22 -13.72 -14.63
C SER A 213 -4.04 -14.38 -15.33
N GLY A 214 -3.89 -15.68 -15.13
CA GLY A 214 -2.88 -16.54 -15.76
C GLY A 214 -3.40 -17.97 -15.83
N THR A 215 -2.63 -18.88 -16.41
CA THR A 215 -2.99 -20.30 -16.46
C THR A 215 -2.32 -21.08 -15.34
N VAL A 216 -2.88 -22.24 -14.99
CA VAL A 216 -2.23 -23.17 -14.06
C VAL A 216 -0.89 -23.66 -14.62
N SER A 217 -0.75 -23.82 -15.94
CA SER A 217 0.53 -24.15 -16.58
C SER A 217 1.60 -23.08 -16.35
N ASP A 218 1.26 -21.79 -16.47
CA ASP A 218 2.23 -20.71 -16.22
C ASP A 218 2.65 -20.67 -14.75
N ALA A 219 1.70 -20.96 -13.83
CA ALA A 219 2.00 -21.07 -12.41
C ALA A 219 2.94 -22.25 -12.10
N ILE A 220 2.70 -23.41 -12.72
CA ILE A 220 3.56 -24.59 -12.59
C ILE A 220 4.95 -24.31 -13.20
N GLU A 221 5.04 -23.65 -14.35
CA GLU A 221 6.34 -23.25 -14.94
C GLU A 221 7.12 -22.31 -14.02
N GLY A 222 6.43 -21.36 -13.37
CA GLY A 222 7.03 -20.51 -12.34
C GLY A 222 7.56 -21.30 -11.14
N ILE A 223 6.81 -22.28 -10.64
CA ILE A 223 7.23 -23.17 -9.54
C ILE A 223 8.41 -24.05 -9.96
N ASP A 224 8.38 -24.59 -11.17
CA ASP A 224 9.48 -25.40 -11.72
C ASP A 224 10.76 -24.59 -11.79
N TRP A 225 10.68 -23.34 -12.27
CA TRP A 225 11.82 -22.43 -12.27
C TRP A 225 12.33 -22.13 -10.85
N VAL A 226 11.45 -21.89 -9.88
CA VAL A 226 11.85 -21.71 -8.47
C VAL A 226 12.55 -22.95 -7.95
N THR A 227 12.00 -24.14 -8.21
CA THR A 227 12.59 -25.41 -7.78
C THR A 227 14.01 -25.59 -8.32
N ALA A 228 14.23 -25.22 -9.58
CA ALA A 228 15.54 -25.37 -10.23
C ALA A 228 16.54 -24.25 -9.89
N ASN A 229 16.08 -23.06 -9.49
CA ASN A 229 16.93 -21.86 -9.38
C ASN A 229 16.91 -21.19 -8.00
N ALA A 230 16.16 -21.73 -7.03
CA ALA A 230 16.10 -21.15 -5.69
C ALA A 230 17.48 -21.18 -5.02
N VAL A 231 17.87 -20.04 -4.44
CA VAL A 231 19.03 -19.97 -3.55
C VAL A 231 18.52 -20.17 -2.12
N THR A 232 18.85 -21.30 -1.51
CA THR A 232 18.42 -21.62 -0.15
C THR A 232 19.31 -20.92 0.90
N PRO A 233 18.78 -20.61 2.11
CA PRO A 233 17.38 -20.75 2.55
C PRO A 233 16.40 -19.91 1.74
N ALA A 234 15.24 -20.49 1.40
CA ALA A 234 14.27 -19.89 0.50
C ALA A 234 12.84 -20.09 0.98
N ILE A 235 12.03 -19.04 0.78
CA ILE A 235 10.57 -19.11 0.88
C ILE A 235 9.95 -18.74 -0.47
N ALA A 236 8.79 -19.29 -0.75
CA ALA A 236 7.95 -18.91 -1.88
C ALA A 236 6.54 -18.60 -1.39
N ASN A 237 5.96 -17.51 -1.90
CA ASN A 237 4.58 -17.15 -1.62
C ASN A 237 3.74 -17.26 -2.89
N ILE A 238 2.61 -17.96 -2.81
CA ILE A 238 1.61 -18.06 -3.89
C ILE A 238 0.28 -17.45 -3.40
N SER A 239 -0.06 -16.30 -3.96
CA SER A 239 -1.30 -15.57 -3.63
C SER A 239 -2.30 -15.58 -4.78
N ILE A 240 -2.29 -16.65 -5.55
CA ILE A 240 -3.20 -16.96 -6.65
C ILE A 240 -3.78 -18.37 -6.45
N GLY A 241 -4.92 -18.63 -7.07
CA GLY A 241 -5.59 -19.93 -6.96
C GLY A 241 -6.37 -20.28 -8.22
N SER A 242 -6.91 -21.49 -8.21
CA SER A 242 -7.71 -22.09 -9.26
C SER A 242 -8.66 -23.11 -8.65
N GLY A 243 -9.60 -23.62 -9.46
CA GLY A 243 -10.29 -24.85 -9.11
C GLY A 243 -9.31 -26.03 -8.97
N LEU A 244 -9.84 -27.22 -8.63
CA LEU A 244 -9.01 -28.39 -8.37
C LEU A 244 -8.03 -28.71 -9.51
N SER A 245 -6.74 -28.75 -9.19
CA SER A 245 -5.68 -29.13 -10.11
C SER A 245 -4.60 -29.93 -9.37
N LYS A 246 -4.64 -31.26 -9.53
CA LYS A 246 -3.62 -32.16 -8.94
C LYS A 246 -2.21 -31.79 -9.39
N ALA A 247 -2.03 -31.36 -10.64
CA ALA A 247 -0.72 -30.97 -11.15
C ALA A 247 -0.17 -29.73 -10.43
N PHE A 248 -1.04 -28.77 -10.09
CA PHE A 248 -0.64 -27.58 -9.35
C PHE A 248 -0.23 -27.94 -7.92
N ASP A 249 -1.02 -28.77 -7.25
CA ASP A 249 -0.70 -29.22 -5.90
C ASP A 249 0.64 -29.97 -5.85
N VAL A 250 0.84 -30.91 -6.79
CA VAL A 250 2.08 -31.70 -6.90
C VAL A 250 3.30 -30.82 -7.21
N ALA A 251 3.15 -29.78 -8.02
CA ALA A 251 4.25 -28.86 -8.28
C ALA A 251 4.70 -28.14 -7.00
N VAL A 252 3.74 -27.66 -6.20
CA VAL A 252 4.01 -26.99 -4.92
C VAL A 252 4.67 -27.96 -3.93
N THR A 253 4.09 -29.14 -3.71
CA THR A 253 4.64 -30.09 -2.73
C THR A 253 5.99 -30.67 -3.14
N ASN A 254 6.23 -30.91 -4.43
CA ASN A 254 7.56 -31.31 -4.92
C ASN A 254 8.60 -30.20 -4.74
N SER A 255 8.23 -28.95 -5.01
CA SER A 255 9.12 -27.82 -4.76
C SER A 255 9.42 -27.65 -3.27
N ALA A 256 8.43 -27.89 -2.41
CA ALA A 256 8.60 -27.85 -0.96
C ALA A 256 9.56 -28.95 -0.47
N ALA A 257 9.36 -30.18 -0.94
CA ALA A 257 10.31 -31.28 -0.70
C ALA A 257 11.73 -30.98 -1.24
N GLY A 258 11.85 -30.10 -2.23
CA GLY A 258 13.11 -29.58 -2.76
C GLY A 258 13.83 -28.54 -1.89
N GLY A 259 13.27 -28.15 -0.73
CA GLY A 259 13.92 -27.26 0.24
C GLY A 259 13.43 -25.81 0.24
N VAL A 260 12.30 -25.52 -0.39
CA VAL A 260 11.67 -24.18 -0.39
C VAL A 260 10.41 -24.21 0.45
N PHE A 261 10.29 -23.39 1.50
CA PHE A 261 9.03 -23.30 2.25
C PHE A 261 7.98 -22.53 1.44
N TYR A 262 6.73 -22.98 1.43
CA TYR A 262 5.63 -22.31 0.73
C TYR A 262 4.58 -21.73 1.68
N SER A 263 4.21 -20.46 1.47
CA SER A 263 2.98 -19.88 2.02
C SER A 263 1.96 -19.66 0.90
N ILE A 264 0.76 -20.21 1.05
CA ILE A 264 -0.25 -20.19 -0.01
C ILE A 264 -1.59 -19.66 0.51
N ALA A 265 -2.31 -18.92 -0.34
CA ALA A 265 -3.62 -18.38 0.02
C ALA A 265 -4.69 -19.49 0.04
N ALA A 266 -5.53 -19.51 1.08
CA ALA A 266 -6.63 -20.48 1.18
C ALA A 266 -7.75 -20.28 0.13
N GLY A 267 -7.86 -19.08 -0.45
CA GLY A 267 -8.93 -18.66 -1.38
C GLY A 267 -9.96 -17.72 -0.73
N ASN A 268 -10.87 -17.16 -1.52
CA ASN A 268 -11.72 -16.02 -1.15
C ASN A 268 -13.22 -16.22 -1.46
N GLU A 269 -13.66 -17.48 -1.57
CA GLU A 269 -15.02 -17.86 -1.96
C GLU A 269 -15.93 -18.08 -0.74
N GLY A 270 -15.34 -18.10 0.46
CA GLY A 270 -16.02 -18.45 1.67
C GLY A 270 -16.40 -19.92 1.72
N GLU A 271 -15.57 -20.78 1.13
CA GLU A 271 -15.79 -22.23 1.00
C GLU A 271 -14.66 -23.04 1.67
N ASP A 272 -14.77 -24.36 1.59
CA ASP A 272 -13.74 -25.30 2.03
C ASP A 272 -12.49 -25.20 1.14
N ALA A 273 -11.35 -24.81 1.72
CA ALA A 273 -10.06 -24.64 1.06
C ALA A 273 -9.59 -25.92 0.36
N CYS A 274 -10.02 -27.09 0.85
CA CYS A 274 -9.73 -28.38 0.24
C CYS A 274 -10.31 -28.54 -1.18
N LYS A 275 -11.22 -27.65 -1.60
CA LYS A 275 -11.86 -27.61 -2.93
C LYS A 275 -11.15 -26.70 -3.93
N SER A 276 -10.01 -26.13 -3.59
CA SER A 276 -9.23 -25.26 -4.46
C SER A 276 -7.74 -25.64 -4.49
N SER A 277 -7.08 -25.25 -5.57
CA SER A 277 -5.64 -25.47 -5.77
C SER A 277 -4.90 -24.14 -6.01
N PRO A 278 -3.73 -23.94 -5.41
CA PRO A 278 -2.97 -24.92 -4.65
C PRO A 278 -3.35 -25.01 -3.17
N ALA A 279 -4.40 -24.32 -2.69
CA ALA A 279 -4.74 -24.26 -1.26
C ALA A 279 -4.76 -25.63 -0.58
N ARG A 280 -5.30 -26.67 -1.22
CA ARG A 280 -5.29 -28.03 -0.64
C ARG A 280 -3.92 -28.73 -0.60
N ALA A 281 -2.89 -28.14 -1.21
CA ALA A 281 -1.53 -28.69 -1.23
C ALA A 281 -0.85 -28.60 0.14
N GLY A 282 -1.25 -27.65 0.99
CA GLY A 282 -0.79 -27.60 2.38
C GLY A 282 -1.52 -28.54 3.32
N ALA A 283 -2.58 -29.22 2.87
CA ALA A 283 -3.36 -30.11 3.71
C ALA A 283 -2.50 -31.15 4.45
N GLY A 284 -2.58 -31.12 5.78
CA GLY A 284 -1.80 -31.98 6.66
C GLY A 284 -0.77 -31.19 7.45
N THR A 285 0.25 -31.88 7.95
CA THR A 285 1.44 -31.27 8.53
C THR A 285 2.68 -31.89 7.89
N ASP A 286 3.83 -31.25 8.09
CA ASP A 286 5.16 -31.78 7.75
C ASP A 286 5.41 -31.91 6.23
N ASN A 287 4.77 -31.06 5.42
CA ASN A 287 4.91 -31.04 3.97
C ASN A 287 5.67 -29.78 3.46
N GLY A 288 5.94 -28.81 4.35
CA GLY A 288 6.65 -27.58 4.03
C GLY A 288 5.79 -26.51 3.34
N VAL A 289 4.47 -26.63 3.42
CA VAL A 289 3.49 -25.76 2.77
C VAL A 289 2.44 -25.34 3.78
N ALA A 290 2.34 -24.03 4.05
CA ALA A 290 1.31 -23.47 4.92
C ALA A 290 0.22 -22.79 4.10
N THR A 291 -1.01 -23.28 4.25
CA THR A 291 -2.24 -22.72 3.70
C THR A 291 -2.84 -21.73 4.67
N VAL A 292 -2.99 -20.49 4.22
CA VAL A 292 -3.24 -19.36 5.10
C VAL A 292 -4.62 -18.77 4.86
N ALA A 293 -5.46 -18.84 5.88
CA ALA A 293 -6.76 -18.17 5.93
C ALA A 293 -6.64 -16.74 6.52
N ALA A 294 -7.69 -15.95 6.38
CA ALA A 294 -7.67 -14.54 6.74
C ALA A 294 -8.34 -14.24 8.07
N THR A 295 -7.77 -13.27 8.80
CA THR A 295 -8.47 -12.54 9.87
C THR A 295 -8.62 -11.06 9.53
N ASN A 296 -9.59 -10.43 10.17
CA ASN A 296 -9.63 -8.97 10.29
C ASN A 296 -8.97 -8.50 11.61
N LYS A 297 -8.92 -7.18 11.81
CA LYS A 297 -8.28 -6.57 13.00
C LYS A 297 -8.85 -7.02 14.35
N ARG A 298 -10.04 -7.63 14.38
CA ARG A 298 -10.71 -8.17 15.58
C ARG A 298 -10.51 -9.68 15.75
N ASP A 299 -9.56 -10.28 15.04
CA ASP A 299 -9.33 -11.74 15.01
C ASP A 299 -10.54 -12.56 14.53
N ALA A 300 -11.47 -11.94 13.81
CA ALA A 300 -12.59 -12.64 13.20
C ALA A 300 -12.25 -13.02 11.74
N GLU A 301 -12.59 -14.25 11.35
CA GLU A 301 -12.50 -14.71 9.97
C GLU A 301 -13.49 -13.95 9.08
N PRO A 302 -13.04 -13.24 8.03
CA PRO A 302 -13.94 -12.59 7.08
C PRO A 302 -14.82 -13.61 6.36
N TRP A 303 -16.07 -13.24 6.05
CA TRP A 303 -17.03 -14.15 5.40
C TRP A 303 -16.50 -14.80 4.10
N TRP A 304 -15.66 -14.07 3.36
CA TRP A 304 -15.04 -14.50 2.12
C TRP A 304 -13.81 -15.40 2.30
N SER A 305 -13.16 -15.48 3.46
CA SER A 305 -11.97 -16.34 3.61
C SER A 305 -12.36 -17.80 3.43
N ASN A 306 -11.64 -18.58 2.63
CA ASN A 306 -11.83 -20.03 2.70
C ASN A 306 -11.35 -20.57 4.06
N TYR A 307 -11.89 -21.72 4.45
CA TYR A 307 -11.75 -22.37 5.76
C TYR A 307 -11.63 -23.89 5.59
N GLY A 308 -11.60 -24.66 6.67
CA GLY A 308 -11.63 -26.12 6.60
C GLY A 308 -10.32 -26.77 7.01
N SER A 309 -10.28 -28.10 6.94
CA SER A 309 -9.15 -28.91 7.40
C SER A 309 -7.86 -28.77 6.59
N CYS A 310 -7.90 -28.06 5.45
CA CYS A 310 -6.72 -27.74 4.66
C CYS A 310 -6.11 -26.39 5.02
N VAL A 311 -6.67 -25.67 6.00
CA VAL A 311 -6.09 -24.43 6.53
C VAL A 311 -5.19 -24.78 7.71
N ASP A 312 -3.94 -24.34 7.63
CA ASP A 312 -2.92 -24.63 8.64
C ASP A 312 -2.83 -23.51 9.68
N ILE A 313 -3.02 -22.27 9.24
CA ILE A 313 -2.88 -21.08 10.08
C ILE A 313 -3.69 -19.90 9.53
N TRP A 314 -4.02 -18.95 10.40
CA TRP A 314 -4.65 -17.69 10.01
C TRP A 314 -3.67 -16.53 10.13
N ALA A 315 -3.79 -15.55 9.24
CA ALA A 315 -3.04 -14.30 9.32
C ALA A 315 -3.87 -13.09 8.88
N PRO A 316 -3.46 -11.86 9.23
CA PRO A 316 -4.15 -10.63 8.83
C PRO A 316 -4.39 -10.55 7.31
N GLY A 317 -5.66 -10.48 6.90
CA GLY A 317 -6.04 -10.46 5.48
C GLY A 317 -7.06 -9.39 5.08
N ALA A 318 -7.71 -8.71 6.03
CA ALA A 318 -8.73 -7.70 5.72
C ALA A 318 -8.21 -6.26 5.89
N GLY A 319 -8.13 -5.49 4.80
CA GLY A 319 -7.71 -4.09 4.83
C GLY A 319 -6.23 -3.93 5.21
N ILE A 320 -5.38 -4.73 4.58
CA ILE A 320 -3.93 -4.74 4.79
C ILE A 320 -3.29 -3.66 3.93
N LEU A 321 -2.53 -2.76 4.56
CA LEU A 321 -1.77 -1.71 3.87
C LEU A 321 -0.41 -2.27 3.43
N SER A 322 -0.08 -2.16 2.15
CA SER A 322 1.24 -2.57 1.63
C SER A 322 1.66 -1.73 0.41
N THR A 323 2.86 -1.98 -0.11
CA THR A 323 3.45 -1.25 -1.25
C THR A 323 2.58 -1.32 -2.50
N LYS A 324 2.48 -0.19 -3.22
CA LYS A 324 1.66 -0.03 -4.42
C LYS A 324 2.53 0.08 -5.67
N LYS A 325 2.14 -0.61 -6.75
CA LYS A 325 2.73 -0.38 -8.07
C LYS A 325 2.64 1.10 -8.47
N GLY A 326 3.78 1.67 -8.87
CA GLY A 326 3.90 3.10 -9.18
C GLY A 326 4.33 3.98 -8.00
N GLY A 327 4.47 3.43 -6.79
CA GLY A 327 4.91 4.16 -5.60
C GLY A 327 3.84 4.29 -4.51
N GLY A 328 4.29 4.45 -3.27
CA GLY A 328 3.44 4.61 -2.09
C GLY A 328 2.84 3.30 -1.61
N ALA A 329 1.75 3.39 -0.85
CA ALA A 329 1.05 2.24 -0.30
C ALA A 329 -0.46 2.27 -0.66
N ILE A 330 -1.09 1.10 -0.64
CA ILE A 330 -2.53 0.92 -0.85
C ILE A 330 -3.05 -0.19 0.07
N LYS A 331 -4.35 -0.18 0.37
CA LYS A 331 -4.99 -1.26 1.12
C LYS A 331 -5.62 -2.29 0.17
N MET A 332 -5.39 -3.56 0.45
CA MET A 332 -6.09 -4.68 -0.21
C MET A 332 -6.64 -5.65 0.84
N SER A 333 -7.56 -6.52 0.41
CA SER A 333 -8.13 -7.58 1.24
C SER A 333 -8.14 -8.90 0.47
N GLY A 334 -7.85 -9.98 1.16
CA GLY A 334 -7.88 -11.34 0.63
C GLY A 334 -6.96 -12.26 1.44
N THR A 335 -7.14 -13.57 1.32
CA THR A 335 -6.15 -14.56 1.80
C THR A 335 -4.81 -14.40 1.09
N SER A 336 -4.81 -13.80 -0.10
CA SER A 336 -3.62 -13.27 -0.79
C SER A 336 -2.80 -12.27 0.02
N MET A 337 -3.41 -11.55 0.97
CA MET A 337 -2.71 -10.65 1.89
C MET A 337 -2.33 -11.35 3.20
N SER A 338 -3.02 -12.43 3.56
CA SER A 338 -2.68 -13.26 4.73
C SER A 338 -1.45 -14.12 4.48
N ALA A 339 -1.40 -14.87 3.38
CA ALA A 339 -0.28 -15.74 3.02
C ALA A 339 1.11 -15.09 3.12
N PRO A 340 1.34 -13.85 2.63
CA PRO A 340 2.66 -13.23 2.72
C PRO A 340 3.06 -12.78 4.12
N HIS A 341 2.15 -12.71 5.10
CA HIS A 341 2.57 -12.53 6.50
C HIS A 341 3.35 -13.78 6.94
N VAL A 342 2.77 -14.97 6.73
CA VAL A 342 3.37 -16.28 7.06
C VAL A 342 4.64 -16.55 6.27
N GLY A 343 4.67 -16.23 4.98
CA GLY A 343 5.89 -16.33 4.17
C GLY A 343 7.00 -15.40 4.70
N GLY A 344 6.63 -14.23 5.21
CA GLY A 344 7.56 -13.34 5.89
C GLY A 344 8.00 -13.83 7.27
N GLY A 345 7.11 -14.43 8.07
CA GLY A 345 7.47 -15.10 9.32
C GLY A 345 8.43 -16.26 9.12
N ALA A 346 8.20 -17.08 8.09
CA ALA A 346 9.09 -18.15 7.67
C ALA A 346 10.49 -17.64 7.32
N ALA A 347 10.59 -16.55 6.56
CA ALA A 347 11.88 -15.95 6.23
C ALA A 347 12.61 -15.43 7.47
N LEU A 348 11.88 -14.91 8.45
CA LEU A 348 12.45 -14.41 9.69
C LEU A 348 13.05 -15.56 10.50
N TYR A 349 12.28 -16.63 10.67
CA TYR A 349 12.74 -17.85 11.34
C TYR A 349 13.96 -18.48 10.64
N LEU A 350 13.91 -18.64 9.31
CA LEU A 350 15.02 -19.19 8.51
C LEU A 350 16.29 -18.34 8.59
N SER A 351 16.18 -17.04 8.85
CA SER A 351 17.35 -16.17 9.00
C SER A 351 18.21 -16.50 10.22
N LYS A 352 17.62 -17.15 11.23
CA LYS A 352 18.30 -17.66 12.41
C LYS A 352 18.54 -19.16 12.36
N ASN A 353 17.67 -19.88 11.64
CA ASN A 353 17.66 -21.34 11.55
C ASN A 353 17.87 -21.80 10.10
N THR A 354 19.01 -21.41 9.52
CA THR A 354 19.30 -21.61 8.08
C THR A 354 19.35 -23.06 7.61
N ALA A 355 19.43 -24.03 8.53
CA ALA A 355 19.45 -25.46 8.23
C ALA A 355 18.05 -26.12 8.36
N SER A 356 17.04 -25.39 8.85
CA SER A 356 15.69 -25.95 9.01
C SER A 356 15.11 -26.32 7.66
N SER A 357 14.59 -27.53 7.57
CA SER A 357 13.79 -28.01 6.45
C SER A 357 12.46 -27.25 6.38
N PRO A 358 11.81 -27.21 5.21
CA PRO A 358 10.48 -26.61 5.07
C PRO A 358 9.44 -27.16 6.07
N ALA A 359 9.47 -28.46 6.37
CA ALA A 359 8.59 -29.07 7.36
C ALA A 359 8.85 -28.55 8.78
N GLU A 360 10.12 -28.36 9.18
CA GLU A 360 10.46 -27.75 10.47
C GLU A 360 10.01 -26.28 10.54
N VAL A 361 10.10 -25.53 9.44
CA VAL A 361 9.60 -24.15 9.36
C VAL A 361 8.08 -24.10 9.55
N GLU A 362 7.34 -24.98 8.86
CA GLU A 362 5.90 -25.14 8.99
C GLU A 362 5.48 -25.48 10.43
N GLY A 363 6.16 -26.47 11.03
CA GLY A 363 5.92 -26.88 12.41
C GLY A 363 6.19 -25.77 13.43
N GLU A 364 7.26 -24.99 13.25
CA GLU A 364 7.53 -23.84 14.12
C GLU A 364 6.44 -22.77 13.99
N LEU A 365 6.05 -22.38 12.76
CA LEU A 365 5.04 -21.36 12.53
C LEU A 365 3.68 -21.73 13.13
N THR A 366 3.28 -23.00 12.99
CA THR A 366 2.00 -23.49 13.50
C THR A 366 2.03 -23.68 15.02
N SER A 367 3.16 -24.11 15.60
CA SER A 367 3.30 -24.28 17.06
C SER A 367 3.49 -22.96 17.81
N SER A 368 4.08 -21.94 17.18
CA SER A 368 4.21 -20.60 17.76
C SER A 368 2.91 -19.77 17.66
N ALA A 369 1.96 -20.20 16.82
CA ALA A 369 0.72 -19.50 16.56
C ALA A 369 -0.09 -19.25 17.84
N THR A 370 -0.70 -18.08 17.93
CA THR A 370 -1.51 -17.67 19.09
C THR A 370 -2.97 -18.01 18.85
N ALA A 371 -3.54 -18.83 19.73
CA ALA A 371 -4.99 -19.04 19.78
C ALA A 371 -5.72 -17.71 20.04
N THR A 372 -6.70 -17.40 19.20
CA THR A 372 -7.55 -16.23 19.36
C THR A 372 -8.88 -16.60 20.03
N ALA A 373 -9.68 -15.60 20.40
CA ALA A 373 -11.04 -15.84 20.87
C ALA A 373 -12.03 -16.17 19.72
N GLY A 374 -11.58 -16.09 18.46
CA GLY A 374 -12.40 -16.31 17.27
C GLY A 374 -12.48 -17.78 16.88
N THR A 375 -13.58 -18.14 16.24
CA THR A 375 -13.78 -19.45 15.60
C THR A 375 -13.93 -19.29 14.10
N SER A 376 -13.32 -20.20 13.36
CA SER A 376 -13.51 -20.39 11.93
C SER A 376 -14.95 -20.82 11.63
N LYS A 377 -15.38 -20.67 10.38
CA LYS A 377 -16.74 -21.02 9.92
C LYS A 377 -17.11 -22.49 10.09
N ASP A 378 -16.13 -23.39 10.16
CA ASP A 378 -16.31 -24.82 10.47
C ASP A 378 -16.26 -25.13 11.99
N GLY A 379 -16.13 -24.11 12.83
CA GLY A 379 -16.05 -24.24 14.28
C GLY A 379 -14.63 -24.49 14.82
N ALA A 380 -13.61 -24.59 13.96
CA ALA A 380 -12.23 -24.69 14.42
C ALA A 380 -11.80 -23.41 15.16
N ALA A 381 -10.91 -23.54 16.15
CA ALA A 381 -10.32 -22.38 16.80
C ALA A 381 -9.38 -21.66 15.82
N ILE A 382 -9.47 -20.34 15.74
CA ILE A 382 -8.54 -19.56 14.91
C ILE A 382 -7.21 -19.45 15.66
N VAL A 383 -6.18 -20.09 15.11
CA VAL A 383 -4.78 -19.92 15.52
C VAL A 383 -4.11 -18.93 14.57
N ARG A 384 -3.79 -17.74 15.08
CA ARG A 384 -3.20 -16.67 14.29
C ARG A 384 -1.69 -16.74 14.36
N GLU A 385 -1.02 -16.50 13.24
CA GLU A 385 0.41 -16.29 13.17
C GLU A 385 0.93 -15.34 14.27
N TYR A 386 2.07 -15.75 14.84
CA TYR A 386 2.86 -15.01 15.80
C TYR A 386 4.35 -15.20 15.49
N VAL A 387 5.05 -14.10 15.25
CA VAL A 387 6.48 -14.10 14.87
C VAL A 387 7.36 -13.36 15.89
N GLY A 388 6.77 -12.88 16.99
CA GLY A 388 7.53 -12.14 18.02
C GLY A 388 8.61 -12.97 18.73
N GLY A 389 8.59 -14.30 18.57
CA GLY A 389 9.63 -15.20 19.07
C GLY A 389 10.78 -15.48 18.10
N PHE A 390 10.73 -15.00 16.85
CA PHE A 390 11.70 -15.31 15.78
C PHE A 390 12.77 -14.24 15.60
#